data_AF-A0A355S8N0-F1
#
_entry.id   AF-A0A355S8N0-F1
#
_cell.length_a   1.000
_cell.length_b   1.000
_cell.length_c   1.000
_cell.angle_alpha   90.00
_cell.angle_beta   90.00
_cell.angle_gamma   90.00
#
_symmetry.space_group_name_H-M   'P 1'
#
loop_
_entity.id
_entity.type
_entity.pdbx_description
1 polymer ?
#
loop_
_entity_poly.entity_id
_entity_poly.type
_entity_poly.pdbx_seq_one_letter_code
_entity_poly.pdbx_strand_id
1 'polypeptide(L)'
;LVGSGMGFLWWNCHPAKVFMGDTGSLAIGGALGTAAICTKQELLLVVIGGVFVAEALSVILQVGSFKLRGKRIFAMAPIHHH
;
A
#
# COMPACT_ATOMS: atom_id res chain seq x y z
N LEU A 1 13.21 9.03 5.57
CA LEU A 1 11.86 8.64 5.11
C LEU A 1 10.84 9.75 5.29
N VAL A 2 10.62 10.28 6.49
CA VAL A 2 9.61 11.34 6.71
C VAL A 2 9.95 12.64 5.97
N GLY A 3 11.16 13.20 6.16
CA GLY A 3 11.56 14.44 5.48
C GLY A 3 11.59 14.32 3.95
N SER A 4 12.08 13.20 3.41
CA SER A 4 12.04 12.90 1.98
C SER A 4 10.61 12.70 1.46
N GLY A 5 9.73 12.13 2.27
CA GLY A 5 8.31 11.95 1.95
C GLY A 5 7.56 13.29 1.91
N MET A 6 7.84 14.20 2.85
CA MET A 6 7.28 15.55 2.83
C MET A 6 7.75 16.35 1.63
N GLY A 7 9.05 16.24 1.29
CA GLY A 7 9.60 16.78 0.05
C GLY A 7 8.86 16.22 -1.15
N PHE A 8 8.87 14.90 -1.35
CA PHE A 8 8.19 14.24 -2.46
C PHE A 8 6.70 14.64 -2.59
N LEU A 9 5.98 14.70 -1.46
CA LEU A 9 4.57 15.07 -1.41
C LEU A 9 4.32 16.45 -2.01
N TRP A 10 5.22 17.41 -1.85
CA TRP A 10 5.11 18.75 -2.45
C TRP A 10 4.98 18.71 -3.99
N TRP A 11 5.63 17.74 -4.64
CA TRP A 11 5.56 17.54 -6.09
C TRP A 11 4.56 16.45 -6.52
N ASN A 12 4.10 15.62 -5.58
CA ASN A 12 3.16 14.52 -5.83
C ASN A 12 1.69 14.88 -5.49
N CYS A 13 1.45 15.92 -4.69
CA CYS A 13 0.11 16.47 -4.46
C CYS A 13 -0.60 16.80 -5.76
N HIS A 14 -1.91 16.54 -5.81
CA HIS A 14 -2.72 16.75 -7.01
C HIS A 14 -2.70 18.22 -7.46
N PRO A 15 -2.41 18.52 -8.75
CA PRO A 15 -2.04 17.63 -9.85
C PRO A 15 -0.55 17.20 -9.80
N ALA A 16 -0.31 15.88 -9.81
CA ALA A 16 1.02 15.31 -9.61
C ALA A 16 1.98 15.64 -10.76
N LYS A 17 3.20 16.08 -10.42
CA LYS A 17 4.29 16.36 -11.37
C LYS A 17 5.33 15.25 -11.43
N VAL A 18 5.45 14.48 -10.33
CA VAL A 18 6.40 13.37 -10.19
C VAL A 18 5.67 12.17 -9.62
N PHE A 19 5.85 11.01 -10.24
CA PHE A 19 5.31 9.73 -9.75
C PHE A 19 6.36 8.98 -8.94
N MET A 20 5.90 8.27 -7.91
CA MET A 20 6.78 7.50 -7.00
C MET A 20 7.46 6.32 -7.71
N GLY A 21 6.74 5.67 -8.64
CA GLY A 21 7.18 4.48 -9.35
C GLY A 21 7.40 3.25 -8.45
N ASP A 22 7.82 2.15 -9.07
CA ASP A 22 8.13 0.90 -8.37
C ASP A 22 9.37 1.04 -7.48
N THR A 23 10.34 1.86 -7.92
CA THR A 23 11.56 2.13 -7.15
C THR A 23 11.27 2.75 -5.79
N GLY A 24 10.40 3.76 -5.74
CA GLY A 24 10.03 4.41 -4.49
C GLY A 24 9.14 3.51 -3.63
N SER A 25 8.10 2.91 -4.22
CA SER A 25 7.10 2.13 -3.49
C SER A 25 7.69 0.88 -2.84
N LEU A 26 8.49 0.09 -3.56
CA LEU A 26 9.15 -1.10 -3.03
C LEU A 26 10.20 -0.73 -1.97
N ALA A 27 10.96 0.36 -2.18
CA ALA A 27 11.96 0.81 -1.21
C ALA A 27 11.33 1.25 0.12
N ILE A 28 10.23 2.02 0.10
CA ILE A 28 9.54 2.44 1.32
C ILE A 28 8.89 1.25 2.02
N GLY A 29 8.23 0.36 1.28
CA GLY A 29 7.63 -0.86 1.84
C GLY A 29 8.68 -1.77 2.50
N GLY A 30 9.80 -2.00 1.81
CA GLY A 30 10.92 -2.77 2.34
C GLY A 30 11.53 -2.15 3.60
N ALA A 31 11.80 -0.84 3.58
CA ALA A 31 12.37 -0.14 4.73
C ALA A 31 11.46 -0.18 5.97
N LEU A 32 10.15 0.02 5.79
CA LEU A 32 9.18 -0.08 6.89
C LEU A 32 9.05 -1.51 7.42
N GLY A 33 9.05 -2.51 6.54
CA GLY A 33 9.03 -3.92 6.91
C GLY A 33 10.26 -4.33 7.71
N THR A 34 11.46 -3.97 7.25
CA THR A 34 12.71 -4.23 7.97
C THR A 34 12.72 -3.54 9.33
N ALA A 35 12.29 -2.27 9.40
CA ALA A 35 12.21 -1.54 10.66
C ALA A 35 11.31 -2.25 11.69
N ALA A 36 10.14 -2.75 11.27
CA ALA A 36 9.21 -3.46 12.15
C ALA A 36 9.77 -4.79 12.69
N ILE A 37 10.52 -5.52 11.85
CA ILE A 37 11.20 -6.76 12.26
C ILE A 37 12.33 -6.44 13.25
N CYS A 38 13.14 -5.42 12.96
CA CYS A 38 14.23 -5.01 13.84
C CYS A 38 13.76 -4.57 15.22
N THR A 39 12.59 -3.93 15.32
CA THR A 39 12.00 -3.51 16.60
C THR A 39 11.16 -4.61 17.28
N LYS A 40 10.95 -5.76 16.63
CA LYS A 40 10.01 -6.82 17.06
C LYS A 40 8.60 -6.29 17.34
N GLN A 41 8.16 -5.34 16.51
CA GLN A 41 6.83 -4.74 16.57
C GLN A 41 6.07 -4.98 15.26
N GLU A 42 6.02 -6.23 14.82
CA GLU A 42 5.42 -6.64 13.55
C GLU A 42 3.90 -6.39 13.53
N LEU A 43 3.21 -6.69 14.63
CA LEU A 43 1.77 -6.45 14.75
C LEU A 43 1.42 -4.96 14.73
N LEU A 44 2.32 -4.11 15.23
CA LEU A 44 2.13 -2.68 15.26
C LEU A 44 2.23 -2.08 13.85
N LEU A 45 3.07 -2.65 12.98
CA LEU A 45 3.11 -2.28 11.56
C LEU A 45 1.79 -2.57 10.85
N VAL A 46 1.09 -3.65 11.20
CA VAL A 46 -0.22 -3.97 10.61
C VAL A 46 -1.26 -2.90 10.98
N VAL A 47 -1.22 -2.40 12.21
CA VAL A 47 -2.15 -1.37 12.69
C VAL A 47 -1.82 0.00 12.08
N ILE A 48 -0.56 0.42 12.12
CA ILE A 48 -0.13 1.72 11.57
C ILE A 48 -0.21 1.73 10.04
N GLY A 49 0.14 0.62 9.40
CA GLY A 49 0.05 0.40 7.96
C GLY A 49 -1.31 -0.10 7.50
N GLY A 50 -2.38 0.09 8.31
CA GLY A 50 -3.69 -0.49 8.06
C GLY A 50 -4.26 -0.22 6.66
N VAL A 51 -3.98 0.95 6.07
CA VAL A 51 -4.36 1.27 4.68
C VAL A 51 -3.66 0.36 3.67
N PHE A 52 -2.35 0.14 3.82
CA PHE A 52 -1.60 -0.79 2.96
C PHE A 52 -2.11 -2.22 3.08
N VAL A 53 -2.46 -2.64 4.29
CA VAL A 53 -3.01 -3.97 4.56
C VAL A 53 -4.41 -4.12 3.96
N ALA A 54 -5.29 -3.13 4.15
CA ALA A 54 -6.63 -3.13 3.58
C ALA A 54 -6.61 -3.20 2.04
N GLU A 55 -5.70 -2.46 1.41
CA GLU A 55 -5.47 -2.51 -0.03
C GLU A 55 -5.05 -3.88 -0.51
N ALA A 56 -4.03 -4.46 0.12
CA ALA A 56 -3.57 -5.81 -0.23
C ALA A 56 -4.68 -6.86 -0.02
N LEU A 57 -5.39 -6.78 1.11
CA LEU A 57 -6.52 -7.67 1.41
C LEU A 57 -7.64 -7.56 0.37
N SER A 58 -7.94 -6.35 -0.09
CA SER A 58 -8.97 -6.15 -1.12
C SER A 58 -8.64 -6.84 -2.43
N VAL A 59 -7.37 -6.80 -2.84
CA VAL A 59 -6.89 -7.48 -4.05
C VAL A 59 -6.92 -8.99 -3.85
N ILE A 60 -6.49 -9.49 -2.70
CA ILE A 60 -6.53 -10.92 -2.37
C ILE A 60 -7.97 -11.45 -2.39
N LEU A 61 -8.91 -10.72 -1.77
CA LEU A 61 -10.33 -11.09 -1.75
C LEU A 61 -10.95 -11.02 -3.15
N GLN A 62 -10.64 -9.97 -3.92
CA GLN A 62 -11.15 -9.81 -5.28
C GLN A 62 -10.63 -10.92 -6.21
N VAL A 63 -9.32 -11.19 -6.19
CA VAL A 63 -8.71 -12.26 -7.00
C VAL A 63 -9.20 -13.63 -6.55
N GLY A 64 -9.32 -13.86 -5.23
CA GLY A 64 -9.85 -15.09 -4.67
C GLY A 64 -11.29 -15.35 -5.10
N SER A 65 -12.16 -14.36 -5.01
CA SER A 65 -13.56 -14.47 -5.44
C SER A 65 -13.70 -14.67 -6.95
N PHE A 66 -12.88 -13.99 -7.75
CA PHE A 66 -12.90 -14.16 -9.19
C PHE A 66 -12.45 -15.57 -9.60
N LYS A 67 -11.41 -16.11 -8.95
CA LYS A 67 -10.92 -17.48 -9.22
C LYS A 67 -11.89 -18.57 -8.73
N LEU A 68 -12.57 -18.38 -7.59
CA LEU A 68 -13.41 -19.41 -6.99
C LEU A 68 -14.87 -19.36 -7.46
N ARG A 69 -15.43 -18.17 -7.66
CA ARG A 69 -16.87 -17.97 -7.94
C ARG A 69 -17.12 -17.26 -9.26
N GLY A 70 -16.09 -16.77 -9.95
CA GLY A 70 -16.24 -15.97 -11.17
C GLY A 70 -16.93 -14.62 -10.96
N LYS A 71 -17.18 -14.22 -9.71
CA LYS A 71 -17.90 -13.00 -9.34
C LYS A 71 -16.95 -12.02 -8.67
N ARG A 72 -17.03 -10.76 -9.07
CA ARG A 72 -16.29 -9.65 -8.43
C ARG A 72 -17.01 -9.25 -7.14
N ILE A 73 -16.28 -9.09 -6.04
CA ILE A 73 -16.81 -8.56 -4.78
C ILE A 73 -16.88 -7.04 -4.87
N PHE A 74 -15.87 -6.46 -5.51
CA PHE A 74 -15.67 -5.02 -5.63
C PHE A 74 -15.81 -4.56 -7.09
N ALA A 75 -16.25 -3.32 -7.33
CA ALA A 75 -16.39 -2.75 -8.69
C ALA A 75 -15.03 -2.73 -9.41
N MET A 76 -13.99 -2.33 -8.68
CA MET A 76 -12.59 -2.44 -9.06
C MET A 76 -11.77 -2.67 -7.79
N ALA A 77 -10.69 -3.45 -7.89
CA ALA A 77 -9.70 -3.55 -6.82
C ALA A 77 -8.39 -2.97 -7.35
N PRO A 78 -7.58 -2.27 -6.53
CA PRO A 78 -7.70 -2.04 -5.08
C PRO A 78 -8.88 -1.16 -4.60
N ILE A 79 -9.14 -1.05 -3.28
CA ILE A 79 -10.32 -0.36 -2.70
C ILE A 79 -10.36 1.10 -3.14
N HIS A 80 -9.23 1.79 -3.24
CA HIS A 80 -9.23 3.20 -3.66
C HIS A 80 -9.79 3.44 -5.07
N HIS A 81 -9.91 2.39 -5.90
CA HIS A 81 -10.53 2.46 -7.23
C HIS A 81 -12.00 2.05 -7.25
N HIS A 82 -12.51 1.52 -6.14
CA HIS A 82 -13.90 1.13 -6.02
C HIS A 82 -14.80 2.32 -5.77
#